data_AF-A0A1R2B7K4-F1
#
_entry.id   AF-A0A1R2B7K4-F1
#
_cell.length_a   1.000
_cell.length_b   1.000
_cell.length_c   1.000
_cell.angle_alpha   90.00
_cell.angle_beta   90.00
_cell.angle_gamma   90.00
#
_symmetry.space_group_name_H-M   'P 1'
#
loop_
_entity.id
_entity.type
_entity.pdbx_description
1 polymer ?
#
loop_
_entity_poly.entity_id
_entity_poly.type
_entity_poly.pdbx_seq_one_letter_code
_entity_poly.pdbx_strand_id
1 'polypeptide(L)'
;MPKCAIVTENKELIIPDNKTFTIIIHDIETNKQKSILKGHKLEINSIVLMDDEVRLISGSADRTIIIWNLISCIQLANLSGHALDITSLFLTRDMVLIGSGSYDSVRLWNIEKKILVFEKYFESCVKSLAMTSDNRFLFLGLQNAQVKNYDFEFATVKLITSFDSPVEKVSITNNDKFAVFVSSGSHLKVWNISKDNIEVVFSSKDNLLKSFIICKNDAYIPLKSGIGILKLDNIFSNKYTGYKQKAILDKINEIEFTLDALDDCVEMYDTSFLKKITEGNIELLEFLSDYFYFKN
;
A
#
# COMPACT_ATOMS: atom_id res chain seq x y z
N MET A 1 -9.37 10.18 -9.33
CA MET A 1 -8.85 10.32 -7.96
C MET A 1 -7.45 9.72 -7.91
N PRO A 2 -6.55 10.26 -7.07
CA PRO A 2 -5.27 9.60 -6.78
C PRO A 2 -5.55 8.19 -6.29
N LYS A 3 -4.68 7.22 -6.61
CA LYS A 3 -4.74 5.87 -6.02
C LYS A 3 -3.92 5.78 -4.73
N CYS A 4 -3.12 6.80 -4.50
CA CYS A 4 -1.97 6.79 -3.60
C CYS A 4 -1.69 8.20 -3.05
N ALA A 5 -1.17 8.28 -1.83
CA ALA A 5 -0.72 9.50 -1.16
C ALA A 5 0.26 9.17 -0.03
N ILE A 6 1.18 10.08 0.25
CA ILE A 6 2.14 10.01 1.37
C ILE A 6 2.05 11.29 2.19
N VAL A 7 2.05 11.16 3.51
CA VAL A 7 2.25 12.27 4.44
C VAL A 7 3.63 12.10 5.05
N THR A 8 4.46 13.13 5.03
CA THR A 8 5.83 13.07 5.59
C THR A 8 5.85 13.54 7.04
N GLU A 9 6.93 13.23 7.78
CA GLU A 9 7.15 13.73 9.15
C GLU A 9 7.18 15.27 9.21
N ASN A 10 7.63 15.90 8.12
CA ASN A 10 7.69 17.36 7.97
C ASN A 10 6.32 17.98 7.63
N LYS A 11 5.23 17.22 7.78
CA LYS A 11 3.85 17.68 7.50
C LYS A 11 3.69 18.11 6.06
N GLU A 12 4.31 17.36 5.14
CA GLU A 12 4.08 17.52 3.72
C GLU A 12 3.16 16.42 3.21
N LEU A 13 2.27 16.79 2.30
CA LEU A 13 1.38 15.86 1.62
C LEU A 13 1.83 15.71 0.17
N ILE A 14 2.25 14.51 -0.18
CA ILE A 14 2.71 14.14 -1.52
C ILE A 14 1.60 13.33 -2.19
N ILE A 15 1.02 13.89 -3.25
CA ILE A 15 -0.10 13.27 -3.99
C ILE A 15 0.18 13.34 -5.49
N PRO A 16 -0.04 12.25 -6.24
CA PRO A 16 -0.06 12.32 -7.68
C PRO A 16 -1.35 12.97 -8.21
N ASP A 17 -1.18 13.94 -9.10
CA ASP A 17 -2.26 14.54 -9.88
C ASP A 17 -2.36 13.86 -11.24
N ASN A 18 -3.36 12.99 -11.37
CA ASN A 18 -3.65 12.27 -12.61
C ASN A 18 -4.21 13.14 -13.74
N LYS A 19 -4.61 14.40 -13.50
CA LYS A 19 -5.00 15.31 -14.59
C LYS A 19 -3.79 15.85 -15.34
N THR A 20 -2.69 16.09 -14.61
CA THR A 20 -1.45 16.66 -15.16
C THR A 20 -0.30 15.66 -15.24
N PHE A 21 -0.48 14.44 -14.71
CA PHE A 21 0.54 13.39 -14.60
C PHE A 21 1.77 13.85 -13.80
N THR A 22 1.53 14.69 -12.79
CA THR A 22 2.56 15.25 -11.92
C THR A 22 2.40 14.74 -10.50
N ILE A 23 3.43 14.91 -9.68
CA ILE A 23 3.33 14.71 -8.23
C ILE A 23 3.37 16.08 -7.59
N ILE A 24 2.37 16.39 -6.77
CA ILE A 24 2.26 17.65 -6.07
C ILE A 24 2.64 17.44 -4.61
N ILE A 25 3.48 18.34 -4.10
CA ILE A 25 3.87 18.40 -2.69
C ILE A 25 3.22 19.62 -2.09
N HIS A 26 2.39 19.40 -1.08
CA HIS A 26 1.71 20.46 -0.33
C HIS A 26 2.28 20.56 1.07
N ASP A 27 2.53 21.79 1.51
CA ASP A 27 2.69 22.08 2.92
C ASP A 27 1.30 22.03 3.57
N ILE A 28 1.15 21.12 4.54
CA ILE A 28 -0.14 20.86 5.15
C ILE A 28 -0.57 22.02 6.05
N GLU A 29 0.35 22.62 6.80
CA GLU A 29 0.02 23.67 7.78
C GLU A 29 -0.51 24.93 7.12
N THR A 30 0.02 25.27 5.95
CA THR A 30 -0.36 26.45 5.19
C THR A 30 -1.37 26.14 4.09
N ASN A 31 -1.66 24.87 3.82
CA ASN A 31 -2.47 24.38 2.70
C ASN A 31 -1.99 24.97 1.35
N LYS A 32 -0.68 25.12 1.18
CA LYS A 32 -0.07 25.68 -0.03
C LYS A 32 0.72 24.62 -0.76
N GLN A 33 0.64 24.66 -2.08
CA GLN A 33 1.53 23.90 -2.94
C GLN A 33 2.97 24.39 -2.74
N LYS A 34 3.85 23.49 -2.30
CA LYS A 34 5.28 23.74 -2.11
C LYS A 34 6.06 23.48 -3.40
N SER A 35 5.79 22.36 -4.06
CA SER A 35 6.49 22.00 -5.30
C SER A 35 5.68 21.03 -6.17
N ILE A 36 6.13 20.85 -7.41
CA ILE A 36 5.58 19.90 -8.38
C ILE A 36 6.73 19.14 -9.02
N LEU A 37 6.63 17.82 -9.05
CA LEU A 37 7.52 16.93 -9.80
C LEU A 37 6.89 16.61 -11.15
N LYS A 38 7.58 16.97 -12.24
CA LYS A 38 7.12 16.76 -13.62
C LYS A 38 8.06 15.80 -14.34
N GLY A 39 7.52 14.78 -15.00
CA GLY A 39 8.30 13.86 -15.83
C GLY A 39 7.54 12.65 -16.34
N HIS A 40 6.57 12.15 -15.57
CA HIS A 40 5.66 11.11 -16.06
C HIS A 40 4.77 11.62 -17.18
N LYS A 41 4.39 10.70 -18.08
CA LYS A 41 3.58 11.01 -19.28
C LYS A 41 2.15 10.50 -19.20
N LEU A 42 1.85 9.64 -18.23
CA LEU A 42 0.55 9.04 -17.95
C LEU A 42 0.34 8.95 -16.44
N GLU A 43 -0.79 8.39 -16.02
CA GLU A 43 -1.21 8.28 -14.63
C GLU A 43 -0.11 7.68 -13.74
N ILE A 44 0.04 8.26 -12.55
CA ILE A 44 0.97 7.75 -11.54
C ILE A 44 0.14 6.87 -10.62
N ASN A 45 0.40 5.56 -10.69
CA ASN A 45 -0.39 4.56 -9.98
C ASN A 45 0.14 4.32 -8.56
N SER A 46 1.43 4.57 -8.32
CA SER A 46 2.07 4.30 -7.05
C SER A 46 3.21 5.27 -6.76
N ILE A 47 3.39 5.59 -5.48
CA ILE A 47 4.53 6.33 -4.93
C ILE A 47 5.00 5.66 -3.64
N VAL A 48 6.31 5.66 -3.40
CA VAL A 48 6.95 5.21 -2.15
C VAL A 48 8.06 6.19 -1.76
N LEU A 49 8.21 6.44 -0.47
CA LEU A 49 9.21 7.35 0.11
C LEU A 49 10.34 6.54 0.75
N MET A 50 11.57 6.98 0.53
CA MET A 50 12.75 6.43 1.20
C MET A 50 12.86 6.99 2.61
N ASP A 51 13.43 6.23 3.55
CA ASP A 51 13.70 6.67 4.93
C ASP A 51 14.60 7.92 5.04
N ASP A 52 15.30 8.27 3.96
CA ASP A 52 16.07 9.51 3.93
C ASP A 52 15.20 10.77 3.79
N GLU A 53 13.88 10.62 3.57
CA GLU A 53 12.89 11.70 3.36
C GLU A 53 13.25 12.66 2.21
N VAL A 54 14.23 12.29 1.39
CA VAL A 54 14.78 13.10 0.30
C VAL A 54 14.45 12.46 -1.03
N ARG A 55 14.33 11.13 -1.10
CA ARG A 55 14.05 10.41 -2.33
C ARG A 55 12.64 9.84 -2.34
N LEU A 56 11.89 10.23 -3.36
CA LEU A 56 10.60 9.66 -3.69
C LEU A 56 10.74 8.81 -4.94
N ILE A 57 10.06 7.67 -4.98
CA ILE A 57 10.03 6.79 -6.14
C ILE A 57 8.57 6.70 -6.61
N SER A 58 8.34 6.83 -7.92
CA SER A 58 7.00 6.79 -8.50
C SER A 58 6.92 5.80 -9.66
N GLY A 59 5.79 5.10 -9.75
CA GLY A 59 5.50 4.12 -10.79
C GLY A 59 4.25 4.51 -11.57
N SER A 60 4.31 4.45 -12.90
CA SER A 60 3.28 5.01 -13.78
C SER A 60 2.78 4.05 -14.85
N ALA A 61 1.58 4.34 -15.34
CA ALA A 61 1.03 3.80 -16.58
C ALA A 61 1.89 4.10 -17.82
N ASP A 62 2.84 5.06 -17.73
CA ASP A 62 3.84 5.27 -18.79
C ASP A 62 4.92 4.18 -18.84
N ARG A 63 4.83 3.19 -17.93
CA ARG A 63 5.68 1.99 -17.84
C ARG A 63 7.08 2.27 -17.32
N THR A 64 7.27 3.43 -16.71
CA THR A 64 8.53 3.84 -16.10
C THR A 64 8.40 4.02 -14.59
N ILE A 65 9.52 3.81 -13.91
CA ILE A 65 9.71 4.19 -12.52
C ILE A 65 10.63 5.40 -12.51
N ILE A 66 10.27 6.47 -11.80
CA ILE A 66 11.14 7.64 -11.64
C ILE A 66 11.59 7.73 -10.19
N ILE A 67 12.89 7.94 -9.98
CA ILE A 67 13.46 8.30 -8.67
C ILE A 67 13.67 9.81 -8.67
N TRP A 68 13.11 10.48 -7.68
CA TRP A 68 13.13 11.93 -7.52
C TRP A 68 14.02 12.33 -6.35
N ASN A 69 14.51 13.57 -6.37
CA ASN A 69 15.00 14.26 -5.19
C ASN A 69 13.98 15.34 -4.81
N LEU A 70 13.40 15.24 -3.60
CA LEU A 70 12.34 16.12 -3.13
C LEU A 70 12.84 17.54 -2.81
N ILE A 71 14.09 17.69 -2.37
CA ILE A 71 14.67 19.00 -2.05
C ILE A 71 14.88 19.84 -3.33
N SER A 72 15.51 19.24 -4.34
CA SER A 72 15.83 19.91 -5.61
C SER A 72 14.73 19.78 -6.65
N CYS A 73 13.72 18.94 -6.41
CA CYS A 73 12.61 18.65 -7.32
C CYS A 73 13.06 18.16 -8.71
N ILE A 74 14.18 17.42 -8.76
CA ILE A 74 14.72 16.86 -10.01
C ILE A 74 14.56 15.34 -10.09
N GLN A 75 14.50 14.84 -11.31
CA GLN A 75 14.60 13.42 -11.60
C GLN A 75 16.07 12.96 -11.45
N LEU A 76 16.31 11.99 -10.55
CA LEU A 76 17.61 11.35 -10.32
C LEU A 76 17.84 10.12 -11.23
N ALA A 77 16.76 9.42 -11.58
CA ALA A 77 16.81 8.24 -12.44
C ALA A 77 15.44 7.97 -13.09
N ASN A 78 15.47 7.29 -14.24
CA ASN A 78 14.28 6.69 -14.86
C ASN A 78 14.61 5.23 -15.16
N LEU A 79 13.88 4.32 -14.53
CA LEU A 79 13.99 2.89 -14.73
C LEU A 79 12.89 2.48 -15.71
N SER A 80 13.31 1.97 -16.87
CA SER A 80 12.41 1.55 -17.93
C SER A 80 12.59 0.08 -18.24
N GLY A 81 11.53 -0.53 -18.77
CA GLY A 81 11.61 -1.87 -19.34
C GLY A 81 10.34 -2.70 -19.15
N HIS A 82 9.42 -2.32 -18.25
CA HIS A 82 8.07 -2.90 -18.26
C HIS A 82 7.43 -2.63 -19.63
N ALA A 83 6.77 -3.64 -20.19
CA ALA A 83 6.06 -3.54 -21.45
C ALA A 83 4.66 -2.95 -21.26
N LEU A 84 4.08 -3.13 -20.06
CA LEU A 84 2.76 -2.66 -19.63
C LEU A 84 2.82 -1.83 -18.35
N ASP A 85 1.69 -1.21 -18.01
CA ASP A 85 1.53 -0.24 -16.94
C ASP A 85 2.02 -0.78 -15.59
N ILE A 86 2.78 0.06 -14.87
CA ILE A 86 3.12 -0.21 -13.48
C ILE A 86 1.90 0.08 -12.62
N THR A 87 1.52 -0.88 -11.80
CA THR A 87 0.33 -0.85 -10.95
C THR A 87 0.65 -0.60 -9.50
N SER A 88 1.85 -1.00 -9.06
CA SER A 88 2.24 -1.13 -7.65
C SER A 88 3.75 -0.98 -7.50
N LEU A 89 4.19 -0.37 -6.39
CA LEU A 89 5.57 -0.32 -5.93
C LEU A 89 5.66 -0.68 -4.44
N PHE A 90 6.78 -1.28 -4.06
CA PHE A 90 7.17 -1.41 -2.66
C PHE A 90 8.68 -1.24 -2.51
N LEU A 91 9.12 -0.89 -1.30
CA LEU A 91 10.53 -0.88 -0.93
C LEU A 91 10.86 -2.11 -0.07
N THR A 92 12.01 -2.73 -0.31
CA THR A 92 12.54 -3.71 0.65
C THR A 92 12.94 -3.00 1.94
N ARG A 93 12.89 -3.72 3.07
CA ARG A 93 13.14 -3.10 4.38
C ARG A 93 14.56 -2.58 4.58
N ASP A 94 15.51 -3.14 3.84
CA ASP A 94 16.89 -2.66 3.82
C ASP A 94 17.07 -1.43 2.91
N MET A 95 16.00 -0.96 2.26
CA MET A 95 15.99 0.18 1.33
C MET A 95 16.98 0.05 0.17
N VAL A 96 17.28 -1.19 -0.24
CA VAL A 96 18.20 -1.48 -1.34
C VAL A 96 17.46 -1.69 -2.66
N LEU A 97 16.27 -2.30 -2.60
CA LEU A 97 15.51 -2.66 -3.79
C LEU A 97 14.14 -1.99 -3.82
N ILE A 98 13.71 -1.66 -5.03
CA ILE A 98 12.31 -1.36 -5.34
C ILE A 98 11.74 -2.59 -6.03
N GLY A 99 10.60 -3.07 -5.56
CA GLY A 99 9.78 -3.98 -6.34
C GLY A 99 8.69 -3.25 -7.09
N SER A 100 8.43 -3.66 -8.33
CA SER A 100 7.38 -3.10 -9.17
C SER A 100 6.49 -4.19 -9.74
N GLY A 101 5.19 -4.02 -9.56
CA GLY A 101 4.17 -4.86 -10.15
C GLY A 101 3.56 -4.17 -11.37
N SER A 102 3.17 -4.97 -12.35
CA SER A 102 2.57 -4.48 -13.57
C SER A 102 1.55 -5.47 -14.12
N TYR A 103 0.94 -5.12 -15.24
CA TYR A 103 0.11 -6.05 -16.01
C TYR A 103 0.91 -7.19 -16.68
N ASP A 104 2.24 -7.10 -16.79
CA ASP A 104 3.07 -8.13 -17.44
C ASP A 104 3.88 -8.99 -16.47
N SER A 105 4.50 -8.37 -15.47
CA SER A 105 5.55 -8.98 -14.66
C SER A 105 5.69 -8.28 -13.31
N VAL A 106 6.43 -8.95 -12.43
CA VAL A 106 7.07 -8.31 -11.28
C VAL A 106 8.55 -8.14 -11.58
N ARG A 107 9.10 -6.99 -11.19
CA ARG A 107 10.53 -6.70 -11.27
C ARG A 107 11.07 -6.21 -9.94
N LEU A 108 12.33 -6.51 -9.65
CA LEU A 108 13.09 -5.88 -8.58
C LEU A 108 14.25 -5.08 -9.16
N TRP A 109 14.44 -3.87 -8.66
CA TRP A 109 15.46 -2.93 -9.14
C TRP A 109 16.36 -2.54 -7.99
N ASN A 110 17.67 -2.55 -8.20
CA ASN A 110 18.59 -1.96 -7.23
C ASN A 110 18.58 -0.44 -7.37
N ILE A 111 18.30 0.26 -6.27
CA ILE A 111 18.09 1.71 -6.24
C ILE A 111 19.38 2.46 -6.61
N GLU A 112 20.49 2.12 -5.94
CA GLU A 112 21.76 2.80 -6.10
C GLU A 112 22.40 2.52 -7.46
N LYS A 113 22.41 1.24 -7.87
CA LYS A 113 22.98 0.81 -9.14
C LYS A 113 22.08 1.14 -10.33
N LYS A 114 20.78 1.39 -10.10
CA LYS A 114 19.77 1.67 -11.11
C LYS A 114 19.66 0.55 -12.16
N ILE A 115 19.76 -0.70 -11.71
CA ILE A 115 19.71 -1.90 -12.56
C ILE A 115 18.57 -2.83 -12.15
N LEU A 116 18.02 -3.52 -13.14
CA LEU A 116 17.12 -4.65 -12.93
C LEU A 116 17.91 -5.82 -12.34
N VAL A 117 17.44 -6.39 -11.22
CA VAL A 117 18.08 -7.56 -10.57
C VAL A 117 17.22 -8.82 -10.63
N PHE A 118 15.90 -8.66 -10.85
CA PHE A 118 14.98 -9.79 -10.96
C PHE A 118 13.79 -9.41 -11.84
N GLU A 119 13.32 -10.36 -12.65
CA GLU A 119 12.08 -10.26 -13.42
C GLU A 119 11.37 -11.61 -13.46
N LYS A 120 10.05 -11.57 -13.29
CA LYS A 120 9.19 -12.75 -13.44
C LYS A 120 7.82 -12.39 -13.99
N TYR A 121 7.42 -13.09 -15.04
CA TYR A 121 6.10 -12.99 -15.64
C TYR A 121 5.07 -13.82 -14.88
N PHE A 122 3.85 -13.28 -14.77
CA PHE A 122 2.72 -13.96 -14.17
C PHE A 122 1.54 -13.96 -15.15
N GLU A 123 0.71 -14.99 -15.07
CA GLU A 123 -0.45 -15.18 -15.96
C GLU A 123 -1.58 -14.15 -15.75
N SER A 124 -1.47 -13.32 -14.70
CA SER A 124 -2.47 -12.33 -14.34
C SER A 124 -1.79 -11.05 -13.88
N CYS A 125 -2.44 -9.91 -14.14
CA CYS A 125 -2.02 -8.60 -13.68
C CYS A 125 -1.81 -8.60 -12.16
N VAL A 126 -0.66 -8.08 -11.75
CA VAL A 126 -0.31 -7.85 -10.35
C VAL A 126 -0.89 -6.50 -9.96
N LYS A 127 -1.78 -6.47 -8.96
CA LYS A 127 -2.41 -5.24 -8.48
C LYS A 127 -1.71 -4.63 -7.27
N SER A 128 -1.12 -5.49 -6.43
CA SER A 128 -0.46 -5.10 -5.19
C SER A 128 0.59 -6.14 -4.81
N LEU A 129 1.65 -5.68 -4.16
CA LEU A 129 2.83 -6.45 -3.79
C LEU A 129 3.22 -6.13 -2.35
N ALA A 130 3.77 -7.13 -1.64
CA ALA A 130 4.43 -6.93 -0.36
C ALA A 130 5.51 -8.00 -0.14
N MET A 131 6.62 -7.63 0.51
CA MET A 131 7.76 -8.52 0.76
C MET A 131 8.06 -8.68 2.25
N THR A 132 8.44 -9.89 2.68
CA THR A 132 8.96 -10.12 4.03
C THR A 132 10.30 -9.39 4.26
N SER A 133 10.62 -9.07 5.52
CA SER A 133 11.84 -8.34 5.90
C SER A 133 13.14 -9.02 5.49
N ASP A 134 13.12 -10.34 5.40
CA ASP A 134 14.24 -11.17 4.96
C ASP A 134 14.35 -11.28 3.42
N ASN A 135 13.49 -10.57 2.67
CA ASN A 135 13.38 -10.60 1.22
C ASN A 135 13.11 -12.00 0.63
N ARG A 136 12.60 -12.93 1.44
CA ARG A 136 12.37 -14.32 1.01
C ARG A 136 11.04 -14.49 0.29
N PHE A 137 9.96 -13.94 0.82
CA PHE A 137 8.61 -14.16 0.31
C PHE A 137 8.02 -12.87 -0.23
N LEU A 138 7.74 -12.87 -1.53
CA LEU A 138 6.96 -11.82 -2.18
C LEU A 138 5.52 -12.28 -2.35
N PHE A 139 4.58 -11.61 -1.71
CA PHE A 139 3.16 -11.85 -1.89
C PHE A 139 2.61 -10.97 -3.02
N LEU A 140 1.70 -11.55 -3.81
CA LEU A 140 1.14 -11.01 -5.03
C LEU A 140 -0.39 -10.99 -4.90
N GLY A 141 -0.99 -9.81 -4.96
CA GLY A 141 -2.43 -9.63 -5.14
C GLY A 141 -2.75 -9.56 -6.63
N LEU A 142 -3.50 -10.53 -7.15
CA LEU A 142 -3.74 -10.66 -8.59
C LEU A 142 -5.15 -10.24 -9.00
N GLN A 143 -5.26 -9.74 -10.23
CA GLN A 143 -6.54 -9.38 -10.86
C GLN A 143 -7.49 -10.57 -11.03
N ASN A 144 -6.96 -11.80 -11.17
CA ASN A 144 -7.74 -13.03 -11.25
C ASN A 144 -8.24 -13.56 -9.88
N ALA A 145 -8.31 -12.69 -8.87
CA ALA A 145 -8.75 -13.00 -7.51
C ALA A 145 -7.85 -13.95 -6.71
N GLN A 146 -6.64 -14.26 -7.20
CA GLN A 146 -5.70 -15.10 -6.47
C GLN A 146 -4.72 -14.27 -5.65
N VAL A 147 -4.33 -14.82 -4.51
CA VAL A 147 -3.11 -14.42 -3.81
C VAL A 147 -2.09 -15.51 -4.01
N LYS A 148 -0.94 -15.17 -4.58
CA LYS A 148 0.20 -16.07 -4.70
C LYS A 148 1.36 -15.51 -3.89
N ASN A 149 2.30 -16.35 -3.50
CA ASN A 149 3.63 -15.86 -3.12
C ASN A 149 4.69 -16.48 -4.04
N TYR A 150 5.81 -15.78 -4.14
CA TYR A 150 7.04 -16.28 -4.73
C TYR A 150 8.08 -16.43 -3.63
N ASP A 151 8.63 -17.63 -3.48
CA ASP A 151 9.76 -17.92 -2.58
C ASP A 151 11.07 -17.75 -3.36
N PHE A 152 11.88 -16.76 -2.99
CA PHE A 152 13.18 -16.49 -3.62
C PHE A 152 14.23 -17.54 -3.29
N GLU A 153 14.12 -18.26 -2.17
CA GLU A 153 15.06 -19.33 -1.80
C GLU A 153 14.91 -20.52 -2.74
N PHE A 154 13.67 -20.91 -3.04
CA PHE A 154 13.38 -22.09 -3.87
C PHE A 154 12.94 -21.78 -5.30
N ALA A 155 12.83 -20.49 -5.65
CA ALA A 155 12.32 -20.00 -6.92
C ALA A 155 10.93 -20.59 -7.29
N THR A 156 10.06 -20.79 -6.29
CA THR A 156 8.75 -21.41 -6.48
C THR A 156 7.62 -20.40 -6.34
N VAL A 157 6.53 -20.64 -7.06
CA VAL A 157 5.27 -19.90 -6.91
C VAL A 157 4.27 -20.80 -6.21
N LYS A 158 3.63 -20.28 -5.15
CA LYS A 158 2.57 -21.01 -4.45
C LYS A 158 1.29 -20.18 -4.41
N LEU A 159 0.17 -20.86 -4.62
CA LEU A 159 -1.16 -20.30 -4.38
C LEU A 159 -1.43 -20.28 -2.87
N ILE A 160 -1.60 -19.09 -2.31
CA ILE A 160 -1.86 -18.88 -0.89
C ILE A 160 -3.36 -18.97 -0.62
N THR A 161 -4.16 -18.21 -1.38
CA THR A 161 -5.62 -18.24 -1.29
C THR A 161 -6.26 -17.67 -2.56
N SER A 162 -7.58 -17.71 -2.62
CA SER A 162 -8.38 -17.10 -3.69
C SER A 162 -9.60 -16.40 -3.11
N PHE A 163 -10.07 -15.37 -3.80
CA PHE A 163 -11.25 -14.59 -3.49
C PHE A 163 -12.27 -14.72 -4.62
N ASP A 164 -13.46 -14.17 -4.41
CA ASP A 164 -14.51 -14.11 -5.45
C ASP A 164 -14.37 -12.88 -6.36
N SER A 165 -13.43 -11.99 -6.04
CA SER A 165 -13.17 -10.76 -6.80
C SER A 165 -11.67 -10.40 -6.78
N PRO A 166 -11.19 -9.50 -7.65
CA PRO A 166 -9.78 -9.11 -7.70
C PRO A 166 -9.21 -8.74 -6.32
N VAL A 167 -7.95 -9.11 -6.09
CA VAL A 167 -7.24 -8.75 -4.85
C VAL A 167 -6.75 -7.31 -5.00
N GLU A 168 -7.26 -6.40 -4.19
CA GLU A 168 -6.95 -4.97 -4.30
C GLU A 168 -5.68 -4.59 -3.56
N LYS A 169 -5.44 -5.16 -2.38
CA LYS A 169 -4.25 -4.87 -1.56
C LYS A 169 -3.73 -6.10 -0.84
N VAL A 170 -2.42 -6.18 -0.78
CA VAL A 170 -1.63 -7.14 -0.01
C VAL A 170 -0.63 -6.35 0.81
N SER A 171 -0.51 -6.69 2.11
CA SER A 171 0.51 -6.10 2.99
C SER A 171 0.97 -7.12 4.02
N ILE A 172 2.14 -6.91 4.60
CA ILE A 172 2.76 -7.78 5.60
C ILE A 172 2.96 -6.99 6.90
N THR A 173 2.78 -7.64 8.04
CA THR A 173 3.05 -7.02 9.34
C THR A 173 4.53 -6.80 9.58
N ASN A 174 4.89 -5.78 10.36
CA ASN A 174 6.30 -5.42 10.59
C ASN A 174 7.12 -6.52 11.26
N ASN A 175 6.49 -7.53 11.86
CA ASN A 175 7.17 -8.70 12.41
C ASN A 175 7.19 -9.92 11.47
N ASP A 176 6.76 -9.79 10.21
CA ASP A 176 6.59 -10.86 9.22
C ASP A 176 5.74 -12.04 9.71
N LYS A 177 4.89 -11.81 10.71
CA LYS A 177 4.05 -12.86 11.26
C LYS A 177 2.84 -13.11 10.36
N PHE A 178 2.27 -12.05 9.82
CA PHE A 178 1.03 -12.11 9.06
C PHE A 178 1.13 -11.39 7.72
N ALA A 179 0.54 -12.01 6.70
CA ALA A 179 0.18 -11.36 5.46
C ALA A 179 -1.32 -11.11 5.44
N VAL A 180 -1.75 -9.89 5.12
CA VAL A 180 -3.14 -9.47 5.09
C VAL A 180 -3.53 -9.16 3.66
N PHE A 181 -4.69 -9.65 3.24
CA PHE A 181 -5.18 -9.53 1.87
C PHE A 181 -6.60 -9.01 1.86
N VAL A 182 -6.88 -8.07 0.97
CA VAL A 182 -8.24 -7.56 0.75
C VAL A 182 -8.61 -7.66 -0.72
N SER A 183 -9.88 -7.95 -0.96
CA SER A 183 -10.45 -8.10 -2.29
C SER A 183 -11.63 -7.16 -2.43
N SER A 184 -11.87 -6.67 -3.66
CA SER A 184 -12.85 -5.61 -3.96
C SER A 184 -14.29 -5.88 -3.47
N GLY A 185 -14.60 -7.11 -3.08
CA GLY A 185 -15.83 -7.51 -2.41
C GLY A 185 -15.82 -7.23 -0.89
N SER A 186 -16.39 -8.16 -0.13
CA SER A 186 -16.59 -8.02 1.31
C SER A 186 -15.49 -8.64 2.15
N HIS A 187 -14.51 -9.31 1.53
CA HIS A 187 -13.66 -10.26 2.22
C HIS A 187 -12.25 -9.73 2.49
N LEU A 188 -11.80 -9.93 3.72
CA LEU A 188 -10.40 -9.77 4.12
C LEU A 188 -9.91 -11.10 4.67
N LYS A 189 -8.68 -11.48 4.32
CA LYS A 189 -8.04 -12.70 4.82
C LYS A 189 -6.72 -12.37 5.48
N VAL A 190 -6.42 -13.05 6.57
CA VAL A 190 -5.13 -12.99 7.26
C VAL A 190 -4.48 -14.36 7.18
N TRP A 191 -3.24 -14.38 6.73
CA TRP A 191 -2.42 -15.58 6.58
C TRP A 191 -1.26 -15.54 7.55
N ASN A 192 -1.02 -16.65 8.25
CA ASN A 192 0.15 -16.81 9.09
C ASN A 192 1.32 -17.32 8.25
N ILE A 193 2.35 -16.49 8.10
CA ILE A 193 3.49 -16.80 7.23
C ILE A 193 4.24 -18.02 7.76
N SER A 194 4.48 -18.09 9.07
CA SER A 194 5.24 -19.19 9.69
C SER A 194 4.50 -20.53 9.73
N LYS A 195 3.17 -20.51 9.91
CA LYS A 195 2.34 -21.72 9.99
C LYS A 195 1.77 -22.16 8.66
N ASP A 196 1.94 -21.35 7.63
CA ASP A 196 1.52 -21.66 6.27
C ASP A 196 0.01 -21.94 6.16
N ASN A 197 -0.82 -21.13 6.82
CA ASN A 197 -2.28 -21.28 6.79
C ASN A 197 -3.06 -19.95 6.89
N ILE A 198 -4.31 -19.97 6.42
CA ILE A 198 -5.26 -18.88 6.65
C ILE A 198 -5.72 -18.96 8.10
N GLU A 199 -5.53 -17.88 8.83
CA GLU A 199 -5.94 -17.79 10.22
C GLU A 199 -7.26 -17.05 10.40
N VAL A 200 -7.58 -16.08 9.52
CA VAL A 200 -8.79 -15.26 9.66
C VAL A 200 -9.44 -15.01 8.31
N VAL A 201 -10.76 -15.10 8.28
CA VAL A 201 -11.59 -14.62 7.16
C VAL A 201 -12.64 -13.68 7.72
N PHE A 202 -12.53 -12.41 7.37
CA PHE A 202 -13.53 -11.39 7.64
C PHE A 202 -14.44 -11.22 6.43
N SER A 203 -15.71 -10.91 6.68
CA SER A 203 -16.69 -10.57 5.64
C SER A 203 -17.55 -9.40 6.10
N SER A 204 -17.48 -8.27 5.40
CA SER A 204 -18.34 -7.11 5.61
C SER A 204 -19.58 -7.20 4.72
N LYS A 205 -20.77 -7.38 5.32
CA LYS A 205 -22.01 -7.53 4.52
C LYS A 205 -22.34 -6.31 3.65
N ASP A 206 -21.93 -5.10 4.07
CA ASP A 206 -22.42 -3.84 3.48
C ASP A 206 -21.31 -2.89 2.98
N ASN A 207 -20.04 -3.27 3.11
CA ASN A 207 -18.90 -2.46 2.69
C ASN A 207 -18.00 -3.19 1.70
N LEU A 208 -17.70 -2.53 0.59
CA LEU A 208 -16.65 -2.94 -0.34
C LEU A 208 -15.31 -2.58 0.30
N LEU A 209 -14.51 -3.58 0.62
CA LEU A 209 -13.19 -3.38 1.20
C LEU A 209 -12.20 -3.18 0.05
N LYS A 210 -11.65 -1.98 -0.10
CA LYS A 210 -10.72 -1.65 -1.20
C LYS A 210 -9.29 -1.44 -0.73
N SER A 211 -9.11 -1.07 0.53
CA SER A 211 -7.81 -0.75 1.12
C SER A 211 -7.83 -1.04 2.62
N PHE A 212 -6.64 -1.07 3.21
CA PHE A 212 -6.40 -1.10 4.65
C PHE A 212 -4.97 -0.60 4.90
N ILE A 213 -4.65 -0.32 6.16
CA ILE A 213 -3.31 0.07 6.63
C ILE A 213 -2.89 -0.90 7.71
N ILE A 214 -1.65 -1.37 7.64
CA ILE A 214 -1.04 -2.11 8.74
C ILE A 214 -0.18 -1.15 9.52
N CYS A 215 -0.34 -1.14 10.84
CA CYS A 215 0.59 -0.47 11.75
C CYS A 215 0.95 -1.46 12.86
N LYS A 216 2.24 -1.83 12.93
CA LYS A 216 2.78 -2.85 13.84
C LYS A 216 2.04 -4.19 13.72
N ASN A 217 1.02 -4.39 14.55
CA ASN A 217 0.24 -5.62 14.68
C ASN A 217 -1.27 -5.40 14.48
N ASP A 218 -1.69 -4.20 14.07
CA ASP A 218 -3.10 -3.87 13.87
C ASP A 218 -3.35 -3.51 12.40
N ALA A 219 -4.46 -4.00 11.85
CA ALA A 219 -4.93 -3.63 10.52
C ALA A 219 -6.13 -2.68 10.63
N TYR A 220 -5.96 -1.48 10.10
CA TYR A 220 -6.95 -0.40 10.07
C TYR A 220 -7.67 -0.43 8.73
N ILE A 221 -8.98 -0.58 8.78
CA ILE A 221 -9.83 -0.84 7.63
C ILE A 221 -10.81 0.33 7.48
N PRO A 222 -10.68 1.16 6.43
CA PRO A 222 -11.66 2.18 6.12
C PRO A 222 -13.02 1.56 5.80
N LEU A 223 -14.09 2.08 6.42
CA LEU A 223 -15.46 1.67 6.18
C LEU A 223 -16.35 2.89 5.92
N LYS A 224 -17.50 2.69 5.27
CA LYS A 224 -18.49 3.76 5.06
C LYS A 224 -18.97 4.44 6.34
N SER A 225 -18.78 3.82 7.52
CA SER A 225 -19.27 4.33 8.80
C SER A 225 -18.18 4.65 9.83
N GLY A 226 -16.91 4.63 9.43
CA GLY A 226 -15.78 4.85 10.33
C GLY A 226 -14.53 4.08 9.90
N ILE A 227 -13.62 3.85 10.85
CA ILE A 227 -12.45 2.99 10.67
C ILE A 227 -12.63 1.78 11.57
N GLY A 228 -12.53 0.59 10.99
CA GLY A 228 -12.46 -0.67 11.73
C GLY A 228 -11.02 -0.99 12.11
N ILE A 229 -10.78 -1.48 13.31
CA ILE A 229 -9.45 -1.91 13.74
C ILE A 229 -9.48 -3.40 13.98
N LEU A 230 -8.63 -4.14 13.28
CA LEU A 230 -8.41 -5.57 13.44
C LEU A 230 -7.10 -5.79 14.19
N LYS A 231 -7.20 -6.09 15.49
CA LYS A 231 -6.03 -6.38 16.34
C LYS A 231 -5.50 -7.77 16.09
N LEU A 232 -4.43 -7.92 15.31
CA LEU A 232 -4.00 -9.23 14.81
C LEU A 232 -3.52 -10.14 15.94
N ASP A 233 -2.82 -9.62 16.95
CA ASP A 233 -2.36 -10.46 18.08
C ASP A 233 -3.50 -10.97 18.98
N ASN A 234 -4.60 -10.22 19.08
CA ASN A 234 -5.74 -10.59 19.92
C ASN A 234 -6.65 -11.65 19.30
N ILE A 235 -6.57 -11.84 17.98
CA ILE A 235 -7.32 -12.89 17.28
C ILE A 235 -6.93 -14.28 17.82
N PHE A 236 -5.70 -14.41 18.33
CA PHE A 236 -5.10 -15.69 18.71
C PHE A 236 -5.09 -15.96 20.22
N SER A 237 -5.49 -15.00 21.05
CA SER A 237 -5.50 -15.14 22.51
C SER A 237 -6.73 -15.88 23.04
N ASN A 238 -7.14 -17.01 22.42
CA ASN A 238 -8.08 -18.04 22.93
C ASN A 238 -9.37 -17.61 23.66
N LYS A 239 -9.78 -16.34 23.68
CA LYS A 239 -10.96 -15.84 24.42
C LYS A 239 -12.26 -15.89 23.64
N TYR A 240 -12.21 -16.24 22.35
CA TYR A 240 -13.39 -16.28 21.48
C TYR A 240 -13.44 -17.59 20.68
N THR A 241 -13.49 -18.72 21.40
CA THR A 241 -13.73 -20.04 20.81
C THR A 241 -15.23 -20.28 20.65
N GLY A 242 -15.74 -20.20 19.42
CA GLY A 242 -17.08 -20.69 19.10
C GLY A 242 -17.72 -20.06 17.86
N TYR A 243 -17.70 -20.81 16.75
CA TYR A 243 -18.47 -20.60 15.50
C TYR A 243 -18.25 -19.29 14.74
N LYS A 244 -17.54 -19.39 13.60
CA LYS A 244 -17.28 -18.30 12.62
C LYS A 244 -16.74 -17.06 13.33
N GLN A 245 -15.41 -16.97 13.49
CA GLN A 245 -14.72 -15.81 14.06
C GLN A 245 -15.25 -14.49 13.47
N LYS A 246 -16.23 -13.92 14.17
CA LYS A 246 -16.74 -12.59 13.91
C LYS A 246 -15.73 -11.68 14.59
N ALA A 247 -14.73 -11.24 13.83
CA ALA A 247 -13.80 -10.22 14.31
C ALA A 247 -14.63 -9.06 14.87
N ILE A 248 -14.40 -8.74 16.14
CA ILE A 248 -15.08 -7.63 16.80
C ILE A 248 -14.48 -6.36 16.20
N LEU A 249 -15.21 -5.72 15.29
CA LEU A 249 -14.96 -4.33 14.97
C LEU A 249 -15.54 -3.51 16.12
N ASP A 250 -14.70 -3.10 17.04
CA ASP A 250 -15.06 -2.02 17.94
C ASP A 250 -15.09 -0.72 17.14
N LYS A 251 -16.23 0.00 17.17
CA LYS A 251 -16.28 1.39 16.73
C LYS A 251 -15.44 2.20 17.71
N ILE A 252 -14.20 2.45 17.35
CA ILE A 252 -13.29 3.26 18.16
C ILE A 252 -13.32 4.69 17.61
N ASN A 253 -13.59 5.65 18.48
CA ASN A 253 -13.58 7.09 18.18
C ASN A 253 -12.21 7.76 18.42
N GLU A 254 -11.20 7.00 18.85
CA GLU A 254 -9.88 7.53 19.19
C GLU A 254 -8.79 6.61 18.61
N ILE A 255 -7.99 7.15 17.70
CA ILE A 255 -6.98 6.39 16.97
C ILE A 255 -5.59 6.86 17.39
N GLU A 256 -4.74 5.92 17.77
CA GLU A 256 -3.31 6.10 18.01
C GLU A 256 -2.55 5.54 16.78
N PHE A 257 -1.62 6.32 16.22
CA PHE A 257 -0.85 5.97 15.00
C PHE A 257 0.65 5.99 15.29
N THR A 258 1.41 5.08 14.68
CA THR A 258 2.89 5.08 14.70
C THR A 258 3.46 4.70 13.33
N LEU A 259 4.67 5.18 13.04
CA LEU A 259 5.47 4.93 11.83
C LEU A 259 5.52 3.45 11.43
N ASP A 260 5.62 3.23 10.11
CA ASP A 260 6.07 2.03 9.37
C ASP A 260 5.01 1.48 8.41
N ALA A 261 4.97 1.92 7.15
CA ALA A 261 4.34 1.14 6.08
C ALA A 261 5.02 1.35 4.70
N LEU A 262 5.95 0.45 4.37
CA LEU A 262 6.72 0.33 3.12
C LEU A 262 5.91 -0.06 1.85
N ASP A 263 4.58 -0.07 1.91
CA ASP A 263 3.69 -0.54 0.85
C ASP A 263 2.76 0.58 0.34
N ASP A 264 2.78 0.82 -0.97
CA ASP A 264 1.77 1.28 -1.94
C ASP A 264 0.55 2.18 -1.60
N CYS A 265 0.20 2.46 -0.35
CA CYS A 265 -0.17 3.80 0.14
C CYS A 265 -0.80 3.90 1.52
N VAL A 266 -0.63 5.15 1.97
CA VAL A 266 -1.07 5.88 3.15
C VAL A 266 -0.35 5.50 4.44
N GLU A 267 0.82 6.10 4.60
CA GLU A 267 1.29 6.51 5.91
C GLU A 267 0.52 7.76 6.32
N MET A 268 -0.20 7.70 7.44
CA MET A 268 -0.93 8.85 7.98
C MET A 268 -0.73 8.93 9.49
N TYR A 269 -0.35 10.13 9.92
CA TYR A 269 0.40 10.34 11.13
C TYR A 269 -0.40 10.91 12.31
N ASP A 270 -1.61 11.45 12.12
CA ASP A 270 -2.40 12.00 13.23
C ASP A 270 -3.85 12.36 12.77
N THR A 271 -4.88 11.87 13.46
CA THR A 271 -6.30 12.17 13.15
C THR A 271 -6.74 13.58 13.53
N SER A 272 -6.14 14.17 14.57
CA SER A 272 -6.38 15.57 14.94
C SER A 272 -5.79 16.51 13.89
N PHE A 273 -4.65 16.11 13.33
CA PHE A 273 -3.97 16.76 12.23
C PHE A 273 -4.78 16.65 10.93
N LEU A 274 -5.24 15.45 10.55
CA LEU A 274 -6.08 15.25 9.36
C LEU A 274 -7.38 16.04 9.38
N LYS A 275 -8.04 16.13 10.54
CA LYS A 275 -9.25 16.96 10.71
C LYS A 275 -8.98 18.43 10.36
N LYS A 276 -7.80 18.94 10.70
CA LYS A 276 -7.34 20.31 10.41
C LYS A 276 -7.01 20.53 8.92
N ILE A 277 -6.54 19.51 8.19
CA ILE A 277 -6.29 19.58 6.73
C ILE A 277 -7.58 19.53 5.92
N THR A 278 -8.55 18.75 6.40
CA THR A 278 -9.87 18.63 5.76
C THR A 278 -10.69 19.92 5.91
N GLU A 279 -10.42 20.73 6.93
CA GLU A 279 -11.02 22.06 7.07
C GLU A 279 -10.51 23.03 5.98
N GLY A 280 -11.15 23.00 4.81
CA GLY A 280 -10.95 23.97 3.72
C GLY A 280 -10.41 23.42 2.40
N ASN A 281 -10.11 22.12 2.29
CA ASN A 281 -9.66 21.50 1.03
C ASN A 281 -10.61 20.36 0.61
N ILE A 282 -11.63 20.69 -0.20
CA ILE A 282 -12.72 19.78 -0.59
C ILE A 282 -12.20 18.59 -1.41
N GLU A 283 -11.26 18.79 -2.34
CA GLU A 283 -10.71 17.68 -3.15
C GLU A 283 -9.90 16.69 -2.29
N LEU A 284 -9.15 17.20 -1.31
CA LEU A 284 -8.44 16.36 -0.36
C LEU A 284 -9.38 15.68 0.64
N LEU A 285 -10.45 16.36 1.06
CA LEU A 285 -11.50 15.78 1.90
C LEU A 285 -12.26 14.70 1.14
N GLU A 286 -12.55 14.88 -0.15
CA GLU A 286 -13.15 13.86 -1.02
C GLU A 286 -12.21 12.66 -1.20
N PHE A 287 -10.93 12.89 -1.54
CA PHE A 287 -9.93 11.83 -1.64
C PHE A 287 -9.73 11.10 -0.31
N LEU A 288 -9.50 11.83 0.77
CA LEU A 288 -9.37 11.23 2.09
C LEU A 288 -10.68 10.61 2.55
N SER A 289 -11.87 11.08 2.13
CA SER A 289 -13.16 10.43 2.43
C SER A 289 -13.34 9.08 1.74
N ASP A 290 -12.76 8.92 0.56
CA ASP A 290 -12.70 7.65 -0.17
C ASP A 290 -11.75 6.65 0.51
N TYR A 291 -10.82 7.12 1.35
CA TYR A 291 -9.84 6.30 2.08
C TYR A 291 -9.99 6.30 3.60
N PHE A 292 -10.75 7.22 4.21
CA PHE A 292 -10.94 7.44 5.64
C PHE A 292 -12.21 8.24 5.92
N TYR A 293 -13.04 7.77 6.85
CA TYR A 293 -14.26 8.48 7.21
C TYR A 293 -13.98 9.67 8.14
N PHE A 294 -14.06 10.90 7.62
CA PHE A 294 -14.11 12.12 8.45
C PHE A 294 -15.55 12.41 8.82
N LYS A 295 -15.85 12.37 10.13
CA LYS A 295 -17.10 12.93 10.64
C LYS A 295 -16.83 14.40 10.97
N ASN A 296 -17.53 15.32 10.29
CA ASN A 296 -17.59 16.73 10.66
C ASN A 296 -17.89 16.87 12.16
#